data_AF-A3CHP2-F1
#
_entry.id   AF-A3CHP2-F1
#
_cell.length_a   1.000
_cell.length_b   1.000
_cell.length_c   1.000
_cell.angle_alpha   90.00
_cell.angle_beta   90.00
_cell.angle_gamma   90.00
#
_symmetry.space_group_name_H-M   'P 1'
#
loop_
_entity.id
_entity.type
_entity.pdbx_description
1 polymer ?
#
loop_
_entity_poly.entity_id
_entity_poly.type
_entity_poly.pdbx_seq_one_letter_code
_entity_poly.pdbx_strand_id
1 'polypeptide(L)'
;MGRDSTTAASAAAGVEPAALAYIRHLVEELEDTAFEDACSDQADEFNDGDLFDSRPEPSEVPAAVARALDGVEDLLWKGSPTLAAYARQDARNRRLEQENVVVATAASVVDTGAAIDARRAAITAKLPRLRALRARLAALTTTASAAAGSAEEVTGAVVSLLERMNRAQEEEAAAAAAVDGLRASLAGLLERLVLAVEEAEEEEAKLEAMGPELPGLAEDVGVLFRAQKRFLDCLRVLRQFVASAR
;
A
#
# COMPACT_ATOMS: atom_id res chain seq x y z
N MET A 1 -53.74 11.97 5.87
CA MET A 1 -52.32 12.36 6.12
C MET A 1 -52.33 13.57 7.03
N GLY A 2 -51.78 13.49 8.24
CA GLY A 2 -51.78 14.60 9.20
C GLY A 2 -51.95 14.22 10.68
N ARG A 3 -51.35 13.12 11.15
CA ARG A 3 -51.40 12.75 12.58
C ARG A 3 -50.05 12.45 13.25
N ASP A 4 -48.93 12.50 12.52
CA ASP A 4 -47.64 12.05 13.08
C ASP A 4 -46.76 13.20 13.59
N SER A 5 -47.00 14.44 13.16
CA SER A 5 -46.15 15.60 13.51
C SER A 5 -46.44 16.18 14.89
N THR A 6 -47.70 16.15 15.35
CA THR A 6 -48.10 16.72 16.65
C THR A 6 -47.71 15.83 17.83
N THR A 7 -47.64 14.52 17.62
CA THR A 7 -47.25 13.52 18.63
C THR A 7 -45.75 13.53 18.89
N ALA A 8 -44.92 13.82 17.88
CA ALA A 8 -43.46 13.87 18.03
C ALA A 8 -42.98 15.11 18.81
N ALA A 9 -43.53 16.29 18.52
CA ALA A 9 -43.21 17.52 19.26
C ALA A 9 -43.65 17.48 20.73
N SER A 10 -44.75 16.77 21.02
CA SER A 10 -45.22 16.50 22.40
C SER A 10 -44.29 15.55 23.17
N ALA A 11 -43.65 14.60 22.48
CA ALA A 11 -42.79 13.59 23.09
C ALA A 11 -41.45 14.13 23.60
N ALA A 12 -40.95 15.23 23.04
CA ALA A 12 -39.71 15.89 23.49
C ALA A 12 -39.95 16.86 24.66
N ALA A 13 -41.17 17.37 24.85
CA ALA A 13 -41.50 18.37 25.87
C ALA A 13 -41.46 17.84 27.32
N GLY A 14 -41.42 16.52 27.51
CA GLY A 14 -41.31 15.86 28.81
C GLY A 14 -39.92 15.27 29.11
N VAL A 15 -38.95 15.41 28.20
CA VAL A 15 -37.62 14.82 28.36
C VAL A 15 -36.70 15.76 29.14
N GLU A 16 -35.93 15.20 30.06
CA GLU A 16 -34.95 15.96 30.83
C GLU A 16 -33.91 16.65 29.92
N PRO A 17 -33.57 17.93 30.15
CA PRO A 17 -32.60 18.66 29.32
C PRO A 17 -31.24 17.97 29.18
N ALA A 18 -30.76 17.29 30.23
CA ALA A 18 -29.51 16.54 30.21
C ALA A 18 -29.57 15.35 29.24
N ALA A 19 -30.67 14.59 29.26
CA ALA A 19 -30.89 13.48 28.33
C ALA A 19 -30.99 13.95 26.89
N LEU A 20 -31.67 15.07 26.62
CA LEU A 20 -31.74 15.64 25.29
C LEU A 20 -30.37 16.13 24.79
N ALA A 21 -29.55 16.73 25.66
CA ALA A 21 -28.19 17.16 25.32
C ALA A 21 -27.29 15.97 25.00
N TYR A 22 -27.36 14.89 25.79
CA TYR A 22 -26.63 13.65 25.53
C TYR A 22 -27.01 13.03 24.18
N ILE A 23 -28.31 12.90 23.89
CA ILE A 23 -28.78 12.34 22.61
C ILE A 23 -28.35 13.21 21.42
N ARG A 24 -28.34 14.53 21.57
CA ARG A 24 -27.84 15.45 20.53
C ARG A 24 -26.35 15.24 20.28
N HIS A 25 -25.55 15.20 21.34
CA HIS A 25 -24.12 14.94 21.23
C HIS A 25 -23.85 13.60 20.53
N LEU A 26 -24.53 12.53 20.96
CA LEU A 26 -24.38 11.21 20.34
C LEU A 26 -24.77 11.20 18.86
N VAL A 27 -25.82 11.93 18.48
CA VAL A 27 -26.22 12.06 17.07
C VAL A 27 -25.21 12.87 16.27
N GLU A 28 -24.65 13.93 16.83
CA GLU A 28 -23.63 14.78 16.18
C GLU A 28 -22.32 14.01 15.96
N GLU A 29 -21.83 13.28 16.97
CA GLU A 29 -20.62 12.42 16.87
C GLU A 29 -20.79 11.28 15.84
N LEU A 30 -22.02 10.81 15.63
CA LEU A 30 -22.34 9.71 14.73
C LEU A 30 -23.06 10.17 13.45
N GLU A 31 -23.07 11.47 13.13
CA GLU A 31 -23.84 12.00 11.99
C GLU A 31 -23.19 11.58 10.67
N ASP A 32 -21.88 11.76 10.57
CA ASP A 32 -21.07 11.51 9.38
C ASP A 32 -20.14 10.28 9.51
N THR A 33 -20.20 9.59 10.66
CA THR A 33 -19.33 8.45 10.98
C THR A 33 -19.93 7.15 10.43
N ALA A 34 -19.18 6.43 9.58
CA ALA A 34 -19.61 5.11 9.12
C ALA A 34 -19.61 4.10 10.29
N PHE A 35 -20.33 2.99 10.14
CA PHE A 35 -20.36 1.96 11.18
C PHE A 35 -18.97 1.39 11.46
N GLU A 36 -18.19 1.18 10.40
CA GLU A 36 -16.82 0.71 10.45
C GLU A 36 -15.91 1.69 11.19
N ASP A 37 -16.04 2.99 10.91
CA ASP A 37 -15.27 4.05 11.57
C ASP A 37 -15.63 4.12 13.07
N ALA A 38 -16.93 4.09 13.40
CA ALA A 38 -17.39 4.08 14.79
C ALA A 38 -16.89 2.84 15.56
N CYS A 39 -16.84 1.68 14.89
CA CYS A 39 -16.23 0.48 15.46
C CYS A 39 -14.72 0.62 15.62
N SER A 40 -14.02 1.24 14.65
CA SER A 40 -12.59 1.51 14.72
C SER A 40 -12.23 2.39 15.91
N ASP A 41 -12.94 3.50 16.08
CA ASP A 41 -12.69 4.47 17.15
C ASP A 41 -12.95 3.85 18.53
N GLN A 42 -13.97 3.01 18.66
CA GLN A 42 -14.28 2.33 19.92
C GLN A 42 -13.38 1.12 20.21
N ALA A 43 -12.84 0.48 19.17
CA ALA A 43 -11.90 -0.62 19.30
C ALA A 43 -10.46 -0.14 19.57
N ASP A 44 -10.17 1.16 19.42
CA ASP A 44 -8.86 1.73 19.72
C ASP A 44 -8.57 1.66 21.22
N GLU A 45 -7.46 1.00 21.57
CA GLU A 45 -6.98 0.86 22.94
C GLU A 45 -6.61 2.21 23.57
N PHE A 46 -6.26 3.21 22.76
CA PHE A 46 -5.92 4.57 23.20
C PHE A 46 -7.12 5.50 23.31
N ASN A 47 -8.31 5.05 22.90
CA ASN A 47 -9.52 5.84 23.08
C ASN A 47 -10.01 5.72 24.53
N ASP A 48 -9.49 6.56 25.42
CA ASP A 48 -9.89 6.56 26.85
C ASP A 48 -11.31 7.10 27.08
N GLY A 49 -11.94 7.72 26.07
CA GLY A 49 -13.32 8.22 26.16
C GLY A 49 -14.31 7.23 25.58
N ASP A 50 -14.96 6.43 26.41
CA ASP A 50 -16.12 5.67 25.94
C ASP A 50 -17.24 6.66 25.59
N LEU A 51 -17.83 6.52 24.40
CA LEU A 51 -18.92 7.36 23.91
C LEU A 51 -20.15 7.31 24.85
N PHE A 52 -20.23 6.28 25.69
CA PHE A 52 -21.34 6.04 26.61
C PHE A 52 -21.04 6.39 28.08
N ASP A 53 -19.81 6.79 28.44
CA ASP A 53 -19.44 7.11 29.84
C ASP A 53 -20.25 8.26 30.46
N SER A 54 -20.81 9.14 29.62
CA SER A 54 -21.63 10.28 30.04
C SER A 54 -23.13 10.04 29.96
N ARG A 55 -23.59 8.79 29.81
CA ARG A 55 -25.02 8.47 29.74
C ARG A 55 -25.72 8.92 31.04
N PRO A 56 -26.71 9.83 30.96
CA PRO A 56 -27.45 10.26 32.15
C PRO A 56 -28.19 9.09 32.81
N GLU A 57 -28.37 9.16 34.14
CA GLU A 57 -29.26 8.27 34.91
C GLU A 57 -30.64 8.13 34.25
N PRO A 58 -31.41 7.06 34.51
CA PRO A 58 -32.61 6.72 33.74
C PRO A 58 -33.58 7.89 33.59
N SER A 59 -33.54 8.52 32.42
CA SER A 59 -34.38 9.64 32.04
C SER A 59 -35.66 9.14 31.35
N GLU A 60 -36.80 9.80 31.56
CA GLU A 60 -38.06 9.50 30.89
C GLU A 60 -38.01 9.90 29.40
N VAL A 61 -37.33 9.08 28.58
CA VAL A 61 -37.32 9.20 27.11
C VAL A 61 -38.35 8.24 26.48
N PRO A 62 -38.87 8.55 25.28
CA PRO A 62 -39.76 7.63 24.58
C PRO A 62 -39.13 6.24 24.42
N ALA A 63 -39.93 5.17 24.61
CA ALA A 63 -39.43 3.79 24.61
C ALA A 63 -38.73 3.36 23.29
N ALA A 64 -38.99 4.05 22.18
CA ALA A 64 -38.27 3.83 20.92
C ALA A 64 -36.85 4.43 20.97
N VAL A 65 -36.69 5.60 21.58
CA VAL A 65 -35.40 6.29 21.77
C VAL A 65 -34.53 5.53 22.78
N ALA A 66 -35.10 5.11 23.92
CA ALA A 66 -34.40 4.26 24.88
C ALA A 66 -33.82 3.01 24.21
N ARG A 67 -34.65 2.26 23.47
CA ARG A 67 -34.21 1.07 22.73
C ARG A 67 -33.17 1.37 21.65
N ALA A 68 -33.21 2.55 21.05
CA ALA A 68 -32.21 2.96 20.07
C ALA A 68 -30.87 3.28 20.74
N LEU A 69 -30.87 3.96 21.89
CA LEU A 69 -29.67 4.20 22.70
C LEU A 69 -29.05 2.88 23.17
N ASP A 70 -29.84 2.01 23.80
CA ASP A 70 -29.38 0.68 24.22
C ASP A 70 -28.84 -0.11 23.02
N GLY A 71 -29.46 0.06 21.85
CA GLY A 71 -29.02 -0.61 20.63
C GLY A 71 -27.69 -0.13 20.07
N VAL A 72 -27.37 1.15 20.18
CA VAL A 72 -26.06 1.69 19.76
C VAL A 72 -25.00 1.33 20.80
N GLU A 73 -25.32 1.47 22.08
CA GLU A 73 -24.44 1.09 23.19
C GLU A 73 -24.11 -0.41 23.16
N ASP A 74 -25.09 -1.31 23.03
CA ASP A 74 -24.85 -2.76 22.90
C ASP A 74 -23.84 -3.12 21.79
N LEU A 75 -23.80 -2.33 20.71
CA LEU A 75 -22.95 -2.58 19.55
C LEU A 75 -21.55 -2.01 19.74
N LEU A 76 -21.45 -0.81 20.30
CA LEU A 76 -20.22 -0.01 20.35
C LEU A 76 -19.57 0.01 21.74
N TRP A 77 -20.20 -0.60 22.75
CA TRP A 77 -19.61 -0.72 24.08
C TRP A 77 -18.34 -1.57 24.06
N LYS A 78 -17.33 -1.15 24.82
CA LYS A 78 -16.05 -1.88 24.92
C LYS A 78 -16.25 -3.31 25.40
N GLY A 79 -15.75 -4.26 24.60
CA GLY A 79 -15.92 -5.69 24.84
C GLY A 79 -17.21 -6.29 24.29
N SER A 80 -18.01 -5.54 23.53
CA SER A 80 -19.17 -6.09 22.84
C SER A 80 -18.77 -7.20 21.85
N PRO A 81 -19.66 -8.17 21.57
CA PRO A 81 -19.42 -9.18 20.54
C PRO A 81 -19.19 -8.58 19.15
N THR A 82 -19.80 -7.42 18.89
CA THR A 82 -19.64 -6.67 17.64
C THR A 82 -18.22 -6.12 17.50
N LEU A 83 -17.70 -5.43 18.52
CA LEU A 83 -16.31 -4.92 18.48
C LEU A 83 -15.30 -6.06 18.45
N ALA A 84 -15.55 -7.17 19.15
CA ALA A 84 -14.69 -8.34 19.06
C ALA A 84 -14.67 -8.96 17.65
N ALA A 85 -15.82 -9.00 16.95
CA ALA A 85 -15.89 -9.44 15.56
C ALA A 85 -15.19 -8.44 14.61
N TYR A 86 -15.35 -7.14 14.86
CA TYR A 86 -14.68 -6.08 14.11
C TYR A 86 -13.16 -6.19 14.24
N ALA A 87 -12.62 -6.31 15.46
CA ALA A 87 -11.19 -6.44 15.70
C ALA A 87 -10.58 -7.67 14.99
N ARG A 88 -11.32 -8.80 14.92
CA ARG A 88 -10.88 -9.96 14.12
C ARG A 88 -10.92 -9.69 12.62
N GLN A 89 -11.92 -8.97 12.12
CA GLN A 89 -11.98 -8.58 10.72
C GLN A 89 -10.84 -7.63 10.36
N ASP A 90 -10.60 -6.61 11.17
CA ASP A 90 -9.51 -5.65 10.99
C ASP A 90 -8.15 -6.35 11.02
N ALA A 91 -7.91 -7.27 11.97
CA ALA A 91 -6.71 -8.10 11.97
C ALA A 91 -6.55 -8.94 10.69
N ARG A 92 -7.64 -9.51 10.16
CA ARG A 92 -7.62 -10.23 8.86
C ARG A 92 -7.32 -9.28 7.70
N ASN A 93 -7.90 -8.09 7.67
CA ASN A 93 -7.67 -7.10 6.63
C ASN A 93 -6.20 -6.65 6.63
N ARG A 94 -5.66 -6.29 7.79
CA ARG A 94 -4.23 -5.93 7.95
C ARG A 94 -3.32 -7.07 7.50
N ARG A 95 -3.67 -8.31 7.83
CA ARG A 95 -2.91 -9.49 7.38
C ARG A 95 -2.95 -9.63 5.87
N LEU A 96 -4.13 -9.49 5.26
CA LEU A 96 -4.29 -9.56 3.80
C LEU A 96 -3.51 -8.45 3.09
N GLU A 97 -3.50 -7.23 3.62
CA GLU A 97 -2.69 -6.12 3.14
C GLU A 97 -1.20 -6.47 3.20
N GLN A 98 -0.74 -7.01 4.32
CA GLN A 98 0.65 -7.46 4.48
C GLN A 98 1.00 -8.60 3.51
N GLU A 99 0.12 -9.57 3.30
CA GLU A 99 0.29 -10.65 2.32
C GLU A 99 0.46 -10.09 0.89
N ASN A 100 -0.32 -9.08 0.52
CA ASN A 100 -0.19 -8.41 -0.76
C ASN A 100 1.16 -7.68 -0.90
N VAL A 101 1.64 -7.04 0.17
CA VAL A 101 2.96 -6.40 0.19
C VAL A 101 4.07 -7.43 0.00
N VAL A 102 4.04 -8.57 0.72
CA VAL A 102 5.00 -9.67 0.56
C VAL A 102 5.02 -10.20 -0.88
N VAL A 103 3.86 -10.38 -1.49
CA VAL A 103 3.76 -10.80 -2.90
C VAL A 103 4.40 -9.77 -3.83
N ALA A 104 4.17 -8.48 -3.58
CA ALA A 104 4.72 -7.40 -4.40
C ALA A 104 6.25 -7.28 -4.27
N THR A 105 6.79 -7.39 -3.06
CA THR A 105 8.25 -7.33 -2.82
C THR A 105 8.94 -8.57 -3.39
N ALA A 106 8.36 -9.76 -3.26
CA ALA A 106 8.86 -10.97 -3.90
C ALA A 106 8.87 -10.85 -5.44
N ALA A 107 7.84 -10.25 -6.04
CA ALA A 107 7.80 -9.98 -7.48
C ALA A 107 8.92 -9.01 -7.91
N SER A 108 9.20 -7.97 -7.11
CA SER A 108 10.29 -7.02 -7.35
C SER A 108 11.67 -7.70 -7.38
N VAL A 109 11.91 -8.67 -6.50
CA VAL A 109 13.12 -9.51 -6.50
C VAL A 109 13.25 -10.29 -7.81
N VAL A 110 12.17 -10.94 -8.25
CA VAL A 110 12.14 -11.71 -9.50
C VAL A 110 12.41 -10.82 -10.72
N ASP A 111 11.74 -9.67 -10.80
CA ASP A 111 11.89 -8.73 -11.91
C ASP A 111 13.31 -8.14 -11.97
N THR A 112 13.88 -7.79 -10.82
CA THR A 112 15.25 -7.31 -10.74
C THR A 112 16.26 -8.39 -11.14
N GLY A 113 16.02 -9.64 -10.73
CA GLY A 113 16.79 -10.81 -11.17
C GLY A 113 16.74 -11.01 -12.69
N ALA A 114 15.56 -10.94 -13.30
CA ALA A 114 15.41 -11.03 -14.75
C ALA A 114 16.14 -9.91 -15.49
N ALA A 115 16.11 -8.68 -14.96
CA ALA A 115 16.86 -7.55 -15.51
C ALA A 115 18.38 -7.77 -15.44
N ILE A 116 18.89 -8.33 -14.34
CA ILE A 116 20.31 -8.71 -14.18
C ILE A 116 20.72 -9.70 -15.27
N ASP A 117 19.93 -10.75 -15.47
CA ASP A 117 20.24 -11.77 -16.47
C ASP A 117 20.20 -11.21 -17.89
N ALA A 118 19.24 -10.34 -18.20
CA ALA A 118 19.21 -9.62 -19.47
C ALA A 118 20.47 -8.76 -19.69
N ARG A 119 20.97 -8.07 -18.66
CA ARG A 119 22.22 -7.30 -18.76
C ARG A 119 23.44 -8.19 -18.96
N ARG A 120 23.52 -9.31 -18.24
CA ARG A 120 24.61 -10.30 -18.42
C ARG A 120 24.61 -10.87 -19.83
N ALA A 121 23.44 -11.20 -20.38
CA ALA A 121 23.29 -11.67 -21.75
C ALA A 121 23.74 -10.61 -22.77
N ALA A 122 23.35 -9.34 -22.58
CA ALA A 122 23.75 -8.24 -23.44
C ALA A 122 25.27 -7.99 -23.44
N ILE A 123 25.91 -8.07 -22.26
CA ILE A 123 27.38 -7.98 -22.14
C ILE A 123 28.02 -9.14 -22.92
N THR A 124 27.55 -10.37 -22.69
CA THR A 124 28.06 -11.57 -23.35
C THR A 124 27.95 -11.49 -24.87
N ALA A 125 26.84 -10.93 -25.39
CA ALA A 125 26.64 -10.74 -26.81
C ALA A 125 27.56 -9.67 -27.44
N LYS A 126 27.94 -8.62 -26.70
CA LYS A 126 28.79 -7.53 -27.22
C LYS A 126 30.30 -7.81 -27.10
N LEU A 127 30.70 -8.66 -26.14
CA LEU A 127 32.11 -8.97 -25.91
C LEU A 127 32.86 -9.51 -27.15
N PRO A 128 32.31 -10.41 -27.98
CA PRO A 128 33.00 -10.89 -29.18
C PRO A 128 33.36 -9.77 -30.16
N ARG A 129 32.43 -8.83 -30.40
CA ARG A 129 32.67 -7.69 -31.29
C ARG A 129 33.78 -6.78 -30.75
N LEU A 130 33.77 -6.50 -29.45
CA LEU A 130 34.83 -5.71 -28.81
C LEU A 130 36.20 -6.39 -28.95
N ARG A 131 36.27 -7.71 -28.73
CA ARG A 131 37.51 -8.49 -28.92
C ARG A 131 37.99 -8.44 -30.38
N ALA A 132 37.09 -8.55 -31.34
CA ALA A 132 37.43 -8.46 -32.76
C ALA A 132 37.98 -7.08 -33.15
N LEU A 133 37.41 -6.00 -32.62
CA LEU A 133 37.90 -4.63 -32.85
C LEU A 133 39.30 -4.43 -32.26
N ARG A 134 39.55 -4.93 -31.04
CA ARG A 134 40.88 -4.92 -30.42
C ARG A 134 41.91 -5.70 -31.22
N ALA A 135 41.55 -6.88 -31.72
CA ALA A 135 42.42 -7.68 -32.57
C ALA A 135 42.74 -6.96 -33.90
N ARG A 136 41.74 -6.31 -34.51
CA ARG A 136 41.92 -5.50 -35.72
C ARG A 136 42.88 -4.33 -35.49
N LEU A 137 42.73 -3.63 -34.37
CA LEU A 137 43.65 -2.56 -33.99
C LEU A 137 45.08 -3.07 -33.83
N ALA A 138 45.29 -4.19 -33.13
CA ALA A 138 46.60 -4.80 -32.97
C ALA A 138 47.24 -5.19 -34.31
N ALA A 139 46.44 -5.68 -35.27
CA ALA A 139 46.88 -6.01 -36.63
C ALA A 139 47.25 -4.75 -37.45
N LEU A 140 46.50 -3.65 -37.29
CA LEU A 140 46.84 -2.38 -37.94
C LEU A 140 48.15 -1.78 -37.38
N THR A 141 48.37 -1.90 -36.07
CA THR A 141 49.62 -1.44 -35.44
C THR A 141 50.83 -2.24 -35.92
N THR A 142 50.71 -3.56 -36.09
CA THR A 142 51.80 -4.40 -36.62
C THR A 142 52.06 -4.16 -38.10
N THR A 143 51.05 -3.85 -38.91
CA THR A 143 51.25 -3.46 -40.31
C THR A 143 51.92 -2.09 -40.46
N ALA A 144 51.69 -1.16 -39.52
CA ALA A 144 52.39 0.13 -39.50
C ALA A 144 53.92 -0.03 -39.36
N SER A 145 54.37 -0.99 -38.57
CA SER A 145 55.80 -1.27 -38.37
C SER A 145 56.51 -1.94 -39.56
N ALA A 146 55.78 -2.36 -40.60
CA ALA A 146 56.32 -3.14 -41.72
C ALA A 146 56.29 -2.41 -43.08
N ALA A 147 55.95 -1.11 -43.11
CA ALA A 147 55.86 -0.35 -44.35
C ALA A 147 57.23 -0.18 -45.02
N ALA A 148 57.37 -0.64 -46.28
CA ALA A 148 58.57 -0.52 -47.11
C ALA A 148 58.18 -0.16 -48.55
N GLY A 149 58.93 0.74 -49.20
CA GLY A 149 58.64 1.23 -50.54
C GLY A 149 59.35 2.56 -50.83
N SER A 150 59.03 3.19 -51.97
CA SER A 150 59.52 4.53 -52.28
C SER A 150 58.91 5.58 -51.34
N ALA A 151 59.56 6.74 -51.15
CA ALA A 151 59.15 7.74 -50.15
C ALA A 151 57.69 8.24 -50.34
N GLU A 152 57.26 8.45 -51.58
CA GLU A 152 55.88 8.90 -51.89
C GLU A 152 54.85 7.79 -51.62
N GLU A 153 55.13 6.54 -52.02
CA GLU A 153 54.27 5.38 -51.76
C GLU A 153 54.13 5.11 -50.25
N VAL A 154 55.24 5.22 -49.51
CA VAL A 154 55.25 5.07 -48.05
C VAL A 154 54.43 6.17 -47.40
N THR A 155 54.54 7.42 -47.87
CA THR A 155 53.78 8.55 -47.30
C THR A 155 52.27 8.36 -47.49
N GLY A 156 51.82 7.99 -48.70
CA GLY A 156 50.41 7.72 -48.97
C GLY A 156 49.87 6.50 -48.19
N ALA A 157 50.67 5.43 -48.10
CA ALA A 157 50.31 4.23 -47.34
C ALA A 157 50.18 4.51 -45.83
N VAL A 158 51.07 5.35 -45.28
CA VAL A 158 51.04 5.77 -43.87
C VAL A 158 49.78 6.61 -43.58
N VAL A 159 49.45 7.60 -44.43
CA VAL A 159 48.24 8.41 -44.24
C VAL A 159 46.98 7.54 -44.27
N SER A 160 46.84 6.64 -45.25
CA SER A 160 45.70 5.72 -45.32
C SER A 160 45.63 4.75 -44.13
N LEU A 161 46.78 4.32 -43.61
CA LEU A 161 46.84 3.48 -42.42
C LEU A 161 46.40 4.24 -41.18
N LEU A 162 46.87 5.47 -40.99
CA LEU A 162 46.47 6.34 -39.87
C LEU A 162 44.96 6.57 -39.85
N GLU A 163 44.34 6.85 -41.00
CA GLU A 163 42.88 7.00 -41.08
C GLU A 163 42.12 5.72 -40.71
N ARG A 164 42.64 4.55 -41.10
CA ARG A 164 42.04 3.25 -40.73
C ARG A 164 42.23 2.94 -39.26
N MET A 165 43.39 3.27 -38.70
CA MET A 165 43.67 3.13 -37.26
C MET A 165 42.74 4.02 -36.45
N ASN A 166 42.63 5.31 -36.81
CA ASN A 166 41.80 6.26 -36.09
C ASN A 166 40.33 5.80 -36.08
N ARG A 167 39.78 5.40 -37.23
CA ARG A 167 38.42 4.83 -37.31
C ARG A 167 38.24 3.57 -36.46
N ALA A 168 39.22 2.66 -36.49
CA ALA A 168 39.16 1.46 -35.68
C ALA A 168 39.27 1.75 -34.17
N GLN A 169 40.01 2.78 -33.78
CA GLN A 169 40.12 3.26 -32.39
C GLN A 169 38.79 3.83 -31.92
N GLU A 170 38.14 4.67 -32.73
CA GLU A 170 36.81 5.22 -32.43
C GLU A 170 35.75 4.10 -32.29
N GLU A 171 35.75 3.13 -33.20
CA GLU A 171 34.85 1.96 -33.14
C GLU A 171 35.07 1.12 -31.87
N GLU A 172 36.34 0.87 -31.50
CA GLU A 172 36.69 0.12 -30.29
C GLU A 172 36.30 0.88 -29.03
N ALA A 173 36.59 2.18 -28.96
CA ALA A 173 36.24 3.03 -27.83
C ALA A 173 34.72 3.08 -27.62
N ALA A 174 33.95 3.22 -28.70
CA ALA A 174 32.48 3.19 -28.63
C ALA A 174 31.95 1.83 -28.15
N ALA A 175 32.53 0.72 -28.63
CA ALA A 175 32.15 -0.62 -28.19
C ALA A 175 32.54 -0.89 -26.73
N ALA A 176 33.71 -0.40 -26.28
CA ALA A 176 34.17 -0.49 -24.91
C ALA A 176 33.25 0.29 -23.97
N ALA A 177 32.95 1.55 -24.31
CA ALA A 177 32.03 2.40 -23.56
C ALA A 177 30.63 1.77 -23.45
N ALA A 178 30.14 1.11 -24.51
CA ALA A 178 28.86 0.40 -24.47
C ALA A 178 28.88 -0.80 -23.50
N VAL A 179 29.98 -1.56 -23.46
CA VAL A 179 30.14 -2.68 -22.51
C VAL A 179 30.28 -2.17 -21.09
N ASP A 180 31.05 -1.11 -20.86
CA ASP A 180 31.26 -0.53 -19.54
C ASP A 180 29.98 0.12 -19.01
N GLY A 181 29.19 0.78 -19.87
CA GLY A 181 27.86 1.27 -19.51
C GLY A 181 26.90 0.14 -19.08
N LEU A 182 26.94 -1.01 -19.76
CA LEU A 182 26.17 -2.18 -19.34
C LEU A 182 26.66 -2.75 -18.00
N ARG A 183 27.96 -2.74 -17.74
CA ARG A 183 28.54 -3.19 -16.46
C ARG A 183 28.15 -2.26 -15.31
N ALA A 184 28.19 -0.95 -15.52
CA ALA A 184 27.74 0.03 -14.54
C ALA A 184 26.24 -0.14 -14.24
N SER A 185 25.41 -0.32 -15.28
CA SER A 185 23.99 -0.63 -15.10
C SER A 185 23.76 -1.96 -14.37
N LEU A 186 24.60 -2.97 -14.60
CA LEU A 186 24.52 -4.26 -13.90
C LEU A 186 24.88 -4.10 -12.41
N ALA A 187 25.91 -3.33 -12.08
CA ALA A 187 26.28 -3.07 -10.69
C ALA A 187 25.12 -2.44 -9.91
N GLY A 188 24.49 -1.38 -10.46
CA GLY A 188 23.32 -0.76 -9.84
C GLY A 188 22.05 -1.63 -9.84
N LEU A 189 21.98 -2.70 -10.64
CA LEU A 189 20.91 -3.70 -10.52
C LEU A 189 21.20 -4.71 -9.42
N LEU A 190 22.46 -5.10 -9.22
CA LEU A 190 22.87 -6.00 -8.14
C LEU A 190 22.64 -5.35 -6.77
N GLU A 191 22.97 -4.06 -6.63
CA GLU A 191 22.66 -3.30 -5.41
C GLU A 191 21.14 -3.26 -5.14
N ARG A 192 20.34 -2.99 -6.17
CA ARG A 192 18.88 -3.03 -6.06
C ARG A 192 18.34 -4.41 -5.69
N LEU A 193 18.95 -5.49 -6.19
CA LEU A 193 18.55 -6.84 -5.83
C LEU A 193 18.79 -7.11 -4.35
N VAL A 194 19.93 -6.67 -3.80
CA VAL A 194 20.21 -6.80 -2.36
C VAL A 194 19.12 -6.11 -1.54
N LEU A 195 18.83 -4.85 -1.86
CA LEU A 195 17.79 -4.09 -1.16
C LEU A 195 16.40 -4.73 -1.30
N ALA A 196 16.05 -5.21 -2.49
CA ALA A 196 14.76 -5.86 -2.72
C ALA A 196 14.62 -7.18 -1.96
N VAL A 197 15.71 -7.94 -1.81
CA VAL A 197 15.72 -9.17 -0.99
C VAL A 197 15.58 -8.83 0.49
N GLU A 198 16.33 -7.85 1.00
CA GLU A 198 16.21 -7.39 2.39
C GLU A 198 14.79 -6.91 2.70
N GLU A 199 14.17 -6.13 1.81
CA GLU A 199 12.78 -5.69 1.94
C GLU A 199 11.81 -6.88 1.91
N ALA A 200 11.98 -7.83 0.99
CA ALA A 200 11.12 -9.02 0.94
C ALA A 200 11.21 -9.87 2.22
N GLU A 201 12.42 -10.06 2.76
CA GLU A 201 12.64 -10.77 4.02
C GLU A 201 12.02 -10.03 5.22
N GLU A 202 12.13 -8.69 5.26
CA GLU A 202 11.51 -7.87 6.31
C GLU A 202 9.97 -7.98 6.27
N GLU A 203 9.37 -7.87 5.09
CA GLU A 203 7.92 -7.95 4.93
C GLU A 203 7.38 -9.35 5.22
N GLU A 204 8.15 -10.40 4.90
CA GLU A 204 7.81 -11.78 5.26
C GLU A 204 7.89 -12.00 6.78
N ALA A 205 8.91 -11.45 7.46
CA ALA A 205 9.03 -11.51 8.91
C ALA A 205 7.89 -10.75 9.61
N LYS A 206 7.46 -9.60 9.08
CA LYS A 206 6.26 -8.89 9.56
C LYS A 206 5.02 -9.78 9.45
N LEU A 207 4.83 -10.45 8.31
CA LEU A 207 3.69 -11.36 8.10
C LEU A 207 3.72 -12.57 9.05
N GLU A 208 4.89 -13.12 9.32
CA GLU A 208 5.06 -14.22 10.28
C GLU A 208 4.73 -13.77 11.70
N ALA A 209 5.17 -12.57 12.09
CA ALA A 209 4.90 -11.99 13.41
C ALA A 209 3.40 -11.75 13.68
N MET A 210 2.59 -11.55 12.63
CA MET A 210 1.12 -11.43 12.77
C MET A 210 0.43 -12.73 13.18
N GLY A 211 1.09 -13.88 13.05
CA GLY A 211 0.53 -15.20 13.37
C GLY A 211 -0.47 -15.70 12.31
N PRO A 212 -1.05 -16.90 12.49
CA PRO A 212 -1.94 -17.51 11.50
C PRO A 212 -3.23 -16.72 11.30
N GLU A 213 -3.88 -16.95 10.15
CA GLU A 213 -5.19 -16.37 9.87
C GLU A 213 -6.22 -16.76 10.94
N LEU A 214 -6.97 -15.76 11.42
CA LEU A 214 -7.98 -15.95 12.45
C LEU A 214 -9.22 -16.65 11.87
N PRO A 215 -9.71 -17.73 12.52
CA PRO A 215 -10.92 -18.43 12.07
C PRO A 215 -12.18 -17.57 12.27
N GLY A 216 -13.30 -18.04 11.74
CA GLY A 216 -14.62 -17.44 12.02
C GLY A 216 -15.05 -16.31 11.09
N LEU A 217 -14.48 -16.23 9.87
CA LEU A 217 -14.78 -15.16 8.91
C LEU A 217 -16.28 -15.09 8.58
N ALA A 218 -16.92 -16.23 8.29
CA ALA A 218 -18.32 -16.26 7.90
C ALA A 218 -19.25 -15.81 9.04
N GLU A 219 -18.94 -16.22 10.27
CA GLU A 219 -19.65 -15.83 11.48
C GLU A 219 -19.51 -14.33 11.74
N ASP A 220 -18.29 -13.80 11.68
CA ASP A 220 -17.98 -12.40 11.92
C ASP A 220 -18.64 -11.49 10.88
N VAL A 221 -18.60 -11.86 9.60
CA VAL A 221 -19.32 -11.13 8.53
C VAL A 221 -20.82 -11.07 8.82
N GLY A 222 -21.41 -12.17 9.28
CA GLY A 222 -22.82 -12.21 9.65
C GLY A 222 -23.14 -11.33 10.87
N VAL A 223 -22.27 -11.31 11.88
CA VAL A 223 -22.41 -10.45 13.07
C VAL A 223 -22.34 -8.98 12.65
N LEU A 224 -21.32 -8.59 11.90
CA LEU A 224 -21.07 -7.21 11.51
C LEU A 224 -22.14 -6.68 10.55
N PHE A 225 -22.61 -7.49 9.60
CA PHE A 225 -23.71 -7.08 8.73
C PHE A 225 -25.01 -6.81 9.51
N ARG A 226 -25.34 -7.65 10.50
CA ARG A 226 -26.51 -7.43 11.36
C ARG A 226 -26.31 -6.22 12.27
N ALA A 227 -25.11 -6.04 12.80
CA ALA A 227 -24.74 -4.90 13.63
C ALA A 227 -24.86 -3.58 12.86
N GLN A 228 -24.30 -3.50 11.66
CA GLN A 228 -24.39 -2.32 10.79
C GLN A 228 -25.85 -1.94 10.50
N LYS A 229 -26.69 -2.93 10.15
CA LYS A 229 -28.12 -2.68 9.95
C LYS A 229 -28.80 -2.13 11.21
N ARG A 230 -28.56 -2.77 12.37
CA ARG A 230 -29.12 -2.34 13.66
C ARG A 230 -28.65 -0.93 14.03
N PHE A 231 -27.37 -0.63 13.82
CA PHE A 231 -26.77 0.69 14.04
C PHE A 231 -27.48 1.77 13.22
N LEU A 232 -27.64 1.57 11.92
CA LEU A 232 -28.34 2.51 11.04
C LEU A 232 -29.81 2.70 11.43
N ASP A 233 -30.50 1.61 11.81
CA ASP A 233 -31.88 1.68 12.30
C ASP A 233 -31.99 2.49 13.60
N CYS A 234 -31.07 2.29 14.55
CA CYS A 234 -31.02 3.04 15.80
C CYS A 234 -30.70 4.53 15.56
N LEU A 235 -29.66 4.83 14.77
CA LEU A 235 -29.31 6.22 14.44
C LEU A 235 -30.45 6.97 13.76
N ARG A 236 -31.20 6.31 12.88
CA ARG A 236 -32.38 6.91 12.25
C ARG A 236 -33.43 7.33 13.28
N VAL A 237 -33.68 6.51 14.30
CA VAL A 237 -34.62 6.84 15.39
C VAL A 237 -34.11 8.02 16.22
N LEU A 238 -32.82 8.03 16.56
CA LEU A 238 -32.20 9.11 17.34
C LEU A 238 -32.23 10.45 16.57
N ARG A 239 -31.87 10.44 15.27
CA ARG A 239 -31.93 11.62 14.39
C ARG A 239 -33.34 12.18 14.26
N GLN A 240 -34.33 11.31 14.05
CA GLN A 240 -35.75 11.71 13.98
C GLN A 240 -36.21 12.36 15.29
N PHE A 241 -35.82 11.81 16.43
CA PHE A 241 -36.14 12.36 17.73
C PHE A 241 -35.51 13.74 17.93
N VAL A 242 -34.21 13.91 17.66
CA VAL A 242 -33.52 15.21 17.76
C VAL A 242 -34.14 16.25 16.83
N ALA A 243 -34.50 15.87 15.59
CA ALA A 243 -35.15 16.76 14.64
C ALA A 243 -36.55 17.20 15.09
N SER A 244 -37.31 16.32 15.77
CA SER A 244 -38.62 16.64 16.33
C SER A 244 -38.58 17.46 17.62
N ALA A 245 -37.41 17.56 18.25
CA ALA A 245 -37.16 18.32 19.48
C ALA A 245 -36.54 19.71 19.22
N ARG A 246 -36.52 20.15 17.95
CA ARG A 246 -36.17 21.51 17.51
C ARG A 246 -37.44 22.34 17.35
#